data_AF-A0A7X2XNT2-F1
#
_entry.id   AF-A0A7X2XNT2-F1
#
_cell.length_a   1.000
_cell.length_b   1.000
_cell.length_c   1.000
_cell.angle_alpha   90.00
_cell.angle_beta   90.00
_cell.angle_gamma   90.00
#
_symmetry.space_group_name_H-M   'P 1'
#
loop_
_entity.id
_entity.type
_entity.pdbx_description
1 polymer ?
#
loop_
_entity_poly.entity_id
_entity_poly.type
_entity_poly.pdbx_seq_one_letter_code
_entity_poly.pdbx_strand_id
1 'polypeptide(L)' 'IRYGYRAEDATNLDEIYVNSRSQGFGEEVKRRIMLGTFSLSSGYYDAYYKKAGQVRTLIIQNFEKVFADYDLILGPTAP' A
#
# COMPACT_ATOMS: atom_id res chain seq x y z
N ILE A 1 -18.57 15.55 5.73
CA ILE A 1 -17.61 14.71 6.46
C ILE A 1 -18.05 14.66 7.92
N ARG A 2 -18.30 13.46 8.49
CA ARG A 2 -18.78 13.29 9.87
C ARG A 2 -17.64 13.11 10.89
N TYR A 3 -16.46 12.68 10.44
CA TYR A 3 -15.28 12.44 11.28
C TYR A 3 -13.99 12.85 10.56
N GLY A 4 -13.00 13.32 11.32
CA GLY A 4 -11.66 13.65 10.82
C GLY A 4 -11.48 15.11 10.42
N TYR A 5 -10.27 15.41 9.94
CA TYR A 5 -9.89 16.74 9.47
C TYR A 5 -10.71 17.14 8.23
N ARG A 6 -11.21 18.38 8.22
CA ARG A 6 -11.99 18.95 7.14
C ARG A 6 -11.42 20.32 6.81
N ALA A 7 -11.06 20.55 5.55
CA ALA A 7 -10.64 21.86 5.08
C ALA A 7 -11.78 22.88 5.23
N GLU A 8 -11.46 24.07 5.74
CA GLU A 8 -12.44 25.10 6.11
C GLU A 8 -12.98 25.88 4.90
N ASP A 9 -12.18 26.03 3.83
CA ASP A 9 -12.48 26.88 2.66
C ASP A 9 -12.97 26.13 1.40
N ALA A 10 -13.59 24.96 1.57
CA ALA A 10 -14.04 24.16 0.43
C ALA A 10 -15.50 24.49 0.02
N THR A 11 -15.69 24.86 -1.24
CA THR A 11 -16.98 25.30 -1.81
C THR A 11 -17.81 24.17 -2.40
N ASN A 12 -17.17 23.07 -2.80
CA ASN A 12 -17.81 21.89 -3.36
C ASN A 12 -17.25 20.59 -2.75
N LEU A 13 -17.89 19.45 -3.06
CA LEU A 13 -17.55 18.16 -2.46
C LEU A 13 -16.15 17.67 -2.89
N ASP A 14 -15.75 17.94 -4.12
CA ASP A 14 -14.43 17.52 -4.63
C ASP A 14 -13.30 18.29 -3.93
N GLU A 15 -13.46 19.60 -3.73
CA GLU A 15 -12.54 20.42 -2.94
C GLU A 15 -12.46 19.93 -1.50
N ILE A 16 -13.60 19.54 -0.90
CA ILE A 16 -13.61 18.95 0.43
C ILE A 16 -12.71 17.70 0.46
N TYR A 17 -12.79 16.81 -0.53
CA TYR A 17 -11.96 15.60 -0.58
C TYR A 17 -10.49 15.90 -0.84
N VAL A 18 -10.19 16.71 -1.87
CA VAL A 18 -8.82 17.01 -2.29
C VAL A 18 -8.09 17.80 -1.20
N ASN A 19 -8.69 18.88 -0.68
CA ASN A 19 -8.03 19.76 0.29
C ASN A 19 -7.86 19.07 1.64
N SER A 20 -8.89 18.37 2.14
CA SER A 20 -8.79 17.68 3.43
C SER A 20 -7.74 16.56 3.40
N ARG A 21 -7.61 15.83 2.28
CA ARG A 21 -6.57 14.80 2.12
C ARG A 21 -5.18 15.40 1.91
N SER A 22 -5.08 16.49 1.15
CA SER A 22 -3.79 17.13 0.84
C SER A 22 -3.15 17.79 2.06
N GLN A 23 -3.97 18.42 2.89
CA GLN A 23 -3.57 19.08 4.14
C GLN A 23 -3.44 18.07 5.28
N GLY A 24 -4.32 17.05 5.34
CA GLY A 24 -4.35 16.06 6.43
C GLY A 24 -3.27 14.97 6.32
N PHE A 25 -2.80 14.65 5.11
CA PHE A 25 -1.76 13.63 4.93
C PHE A 25 -0.37 14.23 4.77
N GLY A 26 0.59 13.65 5.51
CA GLY A 26 2.01 13.94 5.32
C GLY A 26 2.54 13.48 3.96
N GLU A 27 3.70 14.03 3.60
CA GLU A 27 4.47 13.73 2.38
C GLU A 27 4.54 12.24 2.03
N GLU A 28 4.96 11.40 2.99
CA GLU A 28 5.14 9.97 2.76
C GLU A 28 3.84 9.22 2.50
N VAL A 29 2.78 9.58 3.22
CA VAL A 29 1.45 8.99 3.05
C VAL A 29 0.92 9.31 1.66
N LYS A 30 1.06 10.56 1.22
CA LYS A 30 0.67 10.99 -0.14
C LYS A 30 1.41 10.20 -1.21
N ARG A 31 2.74 10.04 -1.08
CA ARG A 31 3.55 9.24 -2.02
C ARG A 31 3.06 7.79 -2.13
N ARG A 32 2.77 7.13 -1.01
CA ARG A 32 2.27 5.74 -1.00
C ARG A 32 0.90 5.60 -1.62
N ILE A 33 -0.01 6.54 -1.36
CA ILE A 33 -1.33 6.56 -1.98
C ILE A 33 -1.17 6.68 -3.49
N MET A 34 -0.35 7.62 -3.97
CA MET A 34 -0.13 7.82 -5.41
C MET A 34 0.44 6.57 -6.09
N LEU A 35 1.49 5.97 -5.51
CA LEU A 35 2.08 4.74 -6.05
C LEU A 35 1.11 3.55 -6.00
N GLY A 36 0.37 3.39 -4.89
CA GLY A 36 -0.62 2.32 -4.76
C GLY A 36 -1.76 2.45 -5.75
N THR A 37 -2.29 3.67 -5.94
CA THR A 37 -3.31 3.94 -6.96
C THR A 37 -2.78 3.67 -8.37
N PHE A 38 -1.53 4.06 -8.65
CA PHE A 38 -0.90 3.75 -9.93
C PHE A 38 -0.78 2.22 -10.16
N SER A 39 -0.30 1.46 -9.18
CA SER A 39 -0.19 0.01 -9.28
C SER A 39 -1.53 -0.70 -9.49
N LEU A 40 -2.64 -0.10 -9.04
CA LEU A 40 -4.00 -0.64 -9.22
C LEU A 40 -4.71 -0.12 -10.48
N SER A 41 -4.13 0.85 -11.18
CA SER A 41 -4.76 1.48 -12.33
C SER A 41 -4.88 0.52 -13.51
N SER A 42 -5.91 0.75 -14.34
CA SER A 42 -6.16 -0.03 -15.55
C SER A 42 -4.95 0.04 -16.49
N GLY A 43 -4.44 -1.12 -16.91
CA GLY A 43 -3.24 -1.25 -17.74
C GLY A 43 -1.97 -1.59 -16.96
N TYR A 44 -1.91 -1.24 -15.66
CA TYR A 44 -0.75 -1.50 -14.81
C TYR A 44 -1.00 -2.56 -13.73
N TYR A 45 -2.27 -2.89 -13.46
CA TYR A 45 -2.68 -3.89 -12.48
C TYR A 45 -1.97 -5.23 -12.63
N ASP A 46 -2.00 -5.81 -13.84
CA ASP A 46 -1.39 -7.13 -14.10
C ASP A 46 0.15 -7.07 -14.01
N ALA A 47 0.73 -5.96 -14.46
CA ALA A 47 2.19 -5.75 -14.48
C ALA A 47 2.78 -5.60 -13.08
N TYR A 48 2.09 -4.90 -12.16
CA TYR A 48 2.61 -4.59 -10.84
C TYR A 48 1.88 -5.33 -9.71
N TYR A 49 0.58 -5.07 -9.53
CA TYR A 49 -0.14 -5.56 -8.36
C TYR A 49 -0.31 -7.09 -8.38
N LYS A 50 -0.80 -7.64 -9.50
CA LYS A 50 -0.96 -9.09 -9.67
C LYS A 50 0.38 -9.80 -9.65
N LYS A 51 1.40 -9.23 -10.31
CA LYS A 51 2.74 -9.80 -10.32
C LYS A 51 3.35 -9.87 -8.92
N ALA A 52 3.20 -8.82 -8.12
CA ALA A 52 3.62 -8.83 -6.72
C ALA A 52 2.87 -9.90 -5.90
N GLY A 53 1.57 -10.09 -6.15
CA GLY A 53 0.78 -11.18 -5.55
C GLY A 53 1.34 -12.57 -5.89
N GLN A 54 1.76 -12.82 -7.13
CA GLN A 54 2.40 -14.07 -7.53
C GLN A 54 3.74 -14.29 -6.82
N VAL A 55 4.57 -13.25 -6.72
CA VAL A 55 5.85 -13.32 -5.99
C VAL A 55 5.62 -13.62 -4.51
N ARG A 56 4.59 -13.04 -3.88
CA ARG A 56 4.20 -13.36 -2.51
C ARG A 56 3.90 -14.85 -2.34
N THR A 57 3.16 -15.46 -3.28
CA THR A 57 2.89 -16.91 -3.25
C THR A 57 4.18 -17.72 -3.34
N LEU A 58 5.11 -17.34 -4.21
CA LEU A 58 6.41 -18.03 -4.29
C LEU A 58 7.18 -17.93 -2.97
N ILE A 59 7.19 -16.77 -2.31
CA ILE A 59 7.84 -16.60 -1.00
C ILE A 59 7.22 -17.54 0.03
N ILE A 60 5.89 -17.60 0.11
CA ILE A 60 5.16 -18.51 1.02
C ILE A 60 5.57 -19.97 0.77
N GLN A 61 5.54 -20.41 -0.49
CA GLN A 61 5.93 -21.78 -0.86
C GLN A 61 7.40 -22.11 -0.51
N ASN A 62 8.30 -21.12 -0.55
CA ASN A 62 9.68 -21.34 -0.13
C ASN A 62 9.78 -21.57 1.38
N PHE A 63 9.05 -20.80 2.19
CA PHE A 63 8.99 -21.04 3.63
C PHE A 63 8.35 -22.38 3.95
N GLU A 64 7.24 -22.74 3.31
CA GLU A 64 6.58 -24.05 3.52
C GLU A 64 7.52 -25.24 3.25
N LYS A 65 8.33 -25.15 2.18
CA LYS A 65 9.33 -26.18 1.87
C LYS A 65 10.41 -26.30 2.94
N VAL A 66 10.94 -25.17 3.41
CA VAL A 66 11.99 -25.18 4.45
C VAL A 66 11.42 -25.71 5.76
N PHE A 67 10.22 -25.31 6.15
CA PHE A 67 9.58 -25.79 7.38
C PHE A 67 9.13 -27.26 7.31
N ALA A 68 9.19 -27.92 6.16
CA ALA A 68 8.98 -29.37 6.07
C ALA A 68 10.14 -30.15 6.70
N ASP A 69 11.35 -29.60 6.66
CA ASP A 69 12.57 -30.27 7.11
C ASP A 69 13.16 -29.65 8.40
N TYR A 70 12.74 -28.43 8.77
CA TYR A 70 13.33 -27.66 9.88
C TYR A 70 12.26 -26.99 10.76
N ASP A 71 12.53 -26.88 12.06
CA ASP A 71 11.61 -26.27 13.03
C ASP A 71 11.72 -24.75 13.15
N LEU A 72 12.88 -24.16 12.79
CA LEU A 72 13.16 -22.74 13.01
C LEU A 72 14.08 -22.15 11.95
N ILE A 73 13.83 -20.88 11.61
CA ILE A 73 14.70 -20.06 10.76
C ILE A 73 15.16 -18.86 11.60
N LEU A 74 16.48 -18.64 11.67
CA LEU A 74 17.11 -17.54 12.41
C LEU A 74 17.90 -16.65 11.46
N GLY A 75 17.82 -15.34 11.66
CA GLY A 75 18.56 -14.34 10.91
C GLY A 75 18.61 -13.00 11.65
N PRO A 76 19.55 -12.11 11.29
CA PRO A 76 19.61 -10.76 11.87
C PRO A 76 18.34 -9.97 11.53
N THR A 77 17.82 -9.21 12.51
CA THR A 77 16.55 -8.45 12.35
C THR A 77 16.70 -7.20 11.47
N ALA A 78 17.88 -6.58 11.48
CA ALA A 78 18.27 -5.49 10.61
C ALA A 78 19.59 -5.85 9.93
N PRO A 79 19.82 -5.40 8.68
CA PRO A 79 21.08 -5.63 7.98
C PRO A 79 22.28 -5.03 8.72
#